data_AF-A0A4R5GCH5-F1
#
_entry.id   AF-A0A4R5GCH5-F1
#
_cell.length_a   1.000
_cell.length_b   1.000
_cell.length_c   1.000
_cell.angle_alpha   90.00
_cell.angle_beta   90.00
_cell.angle_gamma   90.00
#
_symmetry.space_group_name_H-M   'P 1'
#
loop_
_entity.id
_entity.type
_entity.pdbx_description
1 polymer ?
#
loop_
_entity_poly.entity_id
_entity_poly.type
_entity_poly.pdbx_seq_one_letter_code
_entity_poly.pdbx_strand_id
1 'polypeptide(L)' 'MDTLPWREIGALTPQDAGLNTVMRVYELRTDTAPAYNPHDFSGAEWLTPAALLARSAAGDPAKRNLVLLVRLYDGDALT' A
#
# COMPACT_ATOMS: atom_id res chain seq x y z
N MET A 1 4.91 -24.77 3.97
CA MET A 1 4.28 -23.44 4.10
C MET A 1 5.36 -22.47 3.71
N ASP A 2 5.43 -22.14 2.43
CA ASP A 2 6.54 -21.36 1.88
C ASP A 2 6.44 -19.93 2.43
N THR A 3 7.53 -19.44 3.01
CA THR A 3 7.59 -18.11 3.59
C THR A 3 7.55 -17.09 2.46
N LEU A 4 6.50 -16.28 2.41
CA LEU A 4 6.38 -15.17 1.47
C LEU A 4 7.52 -14.17 1.70
N PRO A 5 8.33 -13.80 0.68
CA PRO A 5 9.38 -12.81 0.86
C PRO A 5 8.81 -11.46 1.26
N TRP A 6 9.37 -10.87 2.31
CA TRP A 6 8.96 -9.56 2.82
C TRP A 6 10.15 -8.74 3.29
N ARG A 7 9.99 -7.42 3.33
CA ARG A 7 10.92 -6.49 3.99
C ARG A 7 10.17 -5.32 4.63
N GLU A 8 10.70 -4.76 5.70
CA GLU A 8 10.26 -3.46 6.21
C GLU A 8 10.78 -2.36 5.27
N ILE A 9 9.90 -1.48 4.82
CA ILE A 9 10.24 -0.36 3.93
C ILE A 9 10.14 1.00 4.62
N GLY A 10 9.57 1.06 5.84
CA GLY A 10 9.64 2.25 6.66
C GLY A 10 8.90 2.16 7.99
N ALA A 11 9.17 3.14 8.84
CA ALA A 11 8.50 3.38 10.11
C ALA A 11 8.09 4.85 10.17
N LEU A 12 6.81 5.10 10.44
CA LEU A 12 6.23 6.43 10.39
C LEU A 12 5.53 6.77 11.70
N THR A 13 5.62 8.03 12.09
CA THR A 13 4.90 8.64 13.20
C THR A 13 3.93 9.70 12.69
N PRO A 14 2.94 10.14 13.50
CA PRO A 14 2.02 11.22 13.12
C PRO A 14 2.72 12.49 12.61
N GLN A 15 3.92 12.79 13.12
CA GLN A 15 4.71 13.97 12.80
C GLN A 15 5.31 13.93 11.39
N ASP A 16 5.57 12.76 10.83
CA ASP A 16 6.37 12.62 9.60
C ASP A 16 5.58 12.95 8.34
N ALA A 17 4.26 12.72 8.35
CA ALA A 17 3.49 12.73 7.11
C ALA A 17 2.01 13.13 7.26
N GLY A 18 1.64 13.76 8.38
CA GLY A 18 0.25 14.09 8.68
C GLY A 18 -0.62 12.85 8.90
N LEU A 19 0.01 11.77 9.39
CA LEU A 19 -0.64 10.54 9.79
C LEU A 19 -1.31 10.73 11.16
N ASN A 20 -2.27 9.86 11.47
CA ASN A 20 -2.96 9.83 12.76
C ASN A 20 -2.48 8.69 13.68
N THR A 21 -1.44 7.94 13.27
CA THR A 21 -0.98 6.75 13.98
C THR A 21 0.52 6.56 13.80
N VAL A 22 1.11 5.79 14.72
CA VAL A 22 2.43 5.19 14.52
C VAL A 22 2.24 3.90 13.70
N MET A 23 3.09 3.65 12.72
CA MET A 23 3.01 2.44 11.87
C MET A 23 4.37 1.98 11.35
N ARG A 24 4.45 0.68 11.05
CA ARG A 24 5.50 0.08 10.23
C ARG A 24 4.92 -0.34 8.89
N VAL A 25 5.68 -0.13 7.83
CA VAL A 25 5.28 -0.39 6.45
C VAL A 25 6.13 -1.54 5.92
N TYR A 26 5.49 -2.54 5.34
CA TYR A 26 6.13 -3.74 4.81
C TYR A 26 5.79 -3.93 3.33
N GLU A 27 6.77 -4.38 2.56
CA GLU A 27 6.60 -4.84 1.18
C GLU A 27 6.57 -6.37 1.18
N LEU A 28 5.54 -6.95 0.58
CA LEU A 28 5.41 -8.38 0.31
C LEU A 28 5.63 -8.60 -1.20
N ARG A 29 6.48 -9.56 -1.59
CA ARG A 29 6.78 -9.82 -3.02
C ARG A 29 6.13 -11.11 -3.49
N THR A 30 5.16 -11.00 -4.41
CA THR A 30 4.43 -12.13 -4.99
C THR A 30 3.73 -11.72 -6.28
N ASP A 31 3.66 -12.66 -7.22
CA ASP A 31 2.79 -12.56 -8.41
C ASP A 31 1.47 -13.34 -8.23
N THR A 32 1.32 -14.07 -7.11
CA THR A 32 0.11 -14.81 -6.77
C THR A 32 -0.87 -13.92 -6.04
N ALA A 33 -2.11 -13.85 -6.54
CA ALA A 33 -3.21 -13.17 -5.86
C ALA A 33 -3.54 -13.85 -4.52
N PRO A 34 -3.68 -13.10 -3.41
CA PRO A 34 -4.00 -13.69 -2.12
C PRO A 34 -5.46 -14.19 -2.09
N ALA A 35 -5.70 -15.28 -1.35
CA ALA A 35 -7.04 -15.70 -0.97
C ALA A 35 -7.59 -14.75 0.11
N TYR A 36 -8.10 -13.58 -0.31
CA TYR A 36 -8.58 -12.55 0.62
C TYR A 36 -9.86 -12.97 1.36
N ASN A 37 -10.12 -12.37 2.52
CA ASN A 37 -11.35 -12.59 3.29
C ASN A 37 -12.55 -11.89 2.62
N PRO A 38 -13.56 -12.62 2.10
CA PRO A 38 -14.70 -12.01 1.41
C PRO A 38 -15.65 -11.25 2.35
N HIS A 39 -15.54 -11.41 3.67
CA HIS A 39 -16.32 -10.63 4.63
C HIS A 39 -15.82 -9.19 4.76
N ASP A 40 -14.55 -8.94 4.46
CA ASP A 40 -13.92 -7.61 4.58
C ASP A 40 -13.66 -6.95 3.22
N PHE A 41 -13.52 -7.76 2.16
CA PHE A 41 -13.19 -7.29 0.81
C PHE A 41 -14.21 -7.81 -0.22
N SER A 42 -14.76 -6.90 -1.03
CA SER A 42 -15.69 -7.24 -2.11
C SER A 42 -15.01 -7.62 -3.43
N GLY A 43 -13.72 -7.32 -3.57
CA GLY A 43 -12.93 -7.55 -4.78
C GLY A 43 -11.50 -7.03 -4.65
N ALA A 44 -10.65 -7.40 -5.59
CA ALA A 44 -9.27 -6.93 -5.68
C ALA A 44 -8.76 -6.98 -7.12
N GLU A 45 -7.79 -6.13 -7.43
CA GLU A 45 -7.05 -6.12 -8.70
C GLU A 45 -5.62 -5.64 -8.45
N TRP A 46 -4.70 -6.02 -9.35
CA TRP A 46 -3.33 -5.52 -9.35
C TRP A 46 -3.27 -4.17 -10.07
N LEU A 47 -2.71 -3.15 -9.42
CA LEU A 47 -2.53 -1.81 -9.99
C LEU A 47 -1.06 -1.41 -9.93
N THR A 48 -0.63 -0.64 -10.92
CA THR A 48 0.59 0.15 -10.77
C THR A 48 0.34 1.31 -9.80
N PRO A 49 1.39 1.81 -9.13
CA PRO A 49 1.29 3.01 -8.29
C PRO A 49 0.66 4.20 -9.02
N ALA A 50 1.07 4.46 -10.26
CA ALA A 50 0.50 5.51 -11.10
C ALA A 50 -1.01 5.31 -11.37
N ALA A 51 -1.46 4.08 -11.64
CA ALA A 51 -2.87 3.79 -11.87
C ALA A 51 -3.71 4.01 -10.61
N LEU A 52 -3.21 3.59 -9.44
CA LEU A 52 -3.86 3.82 -8.15
C LEU A 52 -4.01 5.33 -7.87
N LEU A 53 -2.95 6.10 -8.07
CA LEU A 53 -2.97 7.55 -7.87
C LEU A 53 -3.95 8.25 -8.83
N ALA A 54 -4.01 7.82 -10.09
CA ALA A 54 -4.95 8.35 -11.08
C ALA A 54 -6.41 8.11 -10.69
N ARG A 55 -6.75 6.90 -10.22
CA ARG A 55 -8.10 6.57 -9.73
C ARG A 55 -8.50 7.40 -8.52
N SER A 56 -7.60 7.54 -7.55
CA SER A 56 -7.85 8.39 -6.39
C SER A 56 -8.08 9.85 -6.80
N ALA A 57 -7.34 10.37 -7.77
CA ALA A 57 -7.53 11.73 -8.30
C ALA A 57 -8.86 11.89 -9.06
N ALA A 58 -9.37 10.82 -9.68
CA ALA A 58 -10.67 10.80 -10.34
C ALA A 58 -11.87 10.77 -9.37
N GLY A 59 -11.61 10.60 -8.07
CA GLY A 59 -12.64 10.61 -7.03
C GLY A 59 -13.02 9.25 -6.48
N ASP A 60 -12.33 8.17 -6.89
CA ASP A 60 -12.56 6.84 -6.31
C ASP A 60 -12.26 6.88 -4.80
N PRO A 61 -13.15 6.36 -3.93
CA PRO A 61 -12.93 6.33 -2.50
C PRO A 61 -11.66 5.54 -2.15
N ALA A 62 -10.72 6.20 -1.48
CA ALA A 62 -9.49 5.59 -1.00
C ALA A 62 -9.23 5.95 0.47
N LYS A 63 -8.64 5.02 1.24
CA LYS A 63 -8.12 5.36 2.56
C LYS A 63 -7.04 6.42 2.41
N ARG A 64 -7.14 7.53 3.13
CA ARG A 64 -6.20 8.67 3.03
C ARG A 64 -4.72 8.24 3.13
N ASN A 65 -4.39 7.32 4.03
CA ASN A 65 -3.02 6.86 4.23
C ASN A 65 -2.50 6.04 3.05
N LEU A 66 -3.36 5.39 2.25
CA LEU A 66 -2.94 4.60 1.09
C LEU A 66 -2.24 5.49 0.05
N VAL A 67 -2.86 6.61 -0.31
CA VAL A 67 -2.32 7.55 -1.30
C VAL A 67 -0.98 8.13 -0.83
N LEU A 68 -0.88 8.46 0.45
CA LEU A 68 0.33 8.98 1.07
C LEU A 68 1.46 7.95 1.04
N LEU A 69 1.18 6.71 1.46
CA LEU A 69 2.17 5.63 1.48
C LEU A 69 2.67 5.30 0.08
N VAL A 70 1.78 5.26 -0.92
CA VAL A 70 2.18 5.04 -2.31
C VAL A 70 3.12 6.16 -2.78
N ARG A 71 2.85 7.43 -2.47
CA ARG A 71 3.74 8.53 -2.85
C ARG A 71 5.11 8.49 -2.15
N LEU A 72 5.17 8.00 -0.92
CA LEU A 72 6.41 7.92 -0.15
C LEU A 72 7.30 6.75 -0.59
N TYR A 73 6.70 5.65 -1.03
CA TYR A 73 7.41 4.39 -1.26
C TYR A 73 7.27 3.84 -2.69
N ASP A 74 6.76 4.63 -3.64
CA ASP A 74 6.77 4.24 -5.06
C ASP A 74 8.21 3.98 -5.54
N GLY A 75 8.38 2.89 -6.26
CA GLY A 75 9.63 2.15 -6.44
C GLY A 75 10.76 2.85 -7.21
N ASP A 76 10.57 4.07 -7.70
CA ASP A 76 11.60 4.85 -8.40
C ASP A 76 12.42 5.77 -7.46
N ALA A 77 12.01 5.94 -6.20
CA ALA A 77 12.71 6.81 -5.24
C ALA A 77 13.64 6.05 -4.25
N LEU A 78 13.71 4.73 -4.34
CA LEU A 78 14.48 3.87 -3.44
C LEU A 78 15.52 3.03 -4.22
N THR A 79 16.45 3.73 -4.88
CA THR A 79 17.76 3.19 -5.32
C THR A 79 18.89 3.82 -4.54
#